data_AF-A0A7C5JMH1-F1
#
_entry.id   AF-A0A7C5JMH1-F1
#
_cell.length_a   1.000
_cell.length_b   1.000
_cell.length_c   1.000
_cell.angle_alpha   90.00
_cell.angle_beta   90.00
_cell.angle_gamma   90.00
#
_symmetry.space_group_name_H-M   'P 1'
#
loop_
_entity.id
_entity.type
_entity.pdbx_description
1 polymer ?
#
loop_
_entity_poly.entity_id
_entity_poly.type
_entity_poly.pdbx_seq_one_letter_code
_entity_poly.pdbx_strand_id
1 'polypeptide(L)' 'MKRKTIQNSFTLSGIGLHTGTISKITIKPMPDEHKGIIFIKNDIEIKADVKNVLTTKRSTTLGIKDQSIKTTEHLMSA' A
#
# COMPACT_ATOMS: atom_id res chain seq x y z
N MET A 1 0.13 -8.72 22.93
CA MET A 1 -0.13 -7.44 22.22
C MET A 1 -1.44 -7.57 21.45
N LYS A 2 -2.27 -6.52 21.40
CA LYS A 2 -3.47 -6.48 20.56
C LYS A 2 -3.14 -5.90 19.18
N ARG A 3 -3.91 -6.28 18.16
CA ARG A 3 -3.81 -5.68 16.83
C ARG A 3 -4.21 -4.21 16.87
N LYS A 4 -3.67 -3.42 15.95
CA LYS A 4 -3.88 -1.97 15.88
C LYS A 4 -4.30 -1.55 14.48
N THR A 5 -5.12 -0.51 14.43
CA THR A 5 -5.43 0.23 13.22
C THR A 5 -5.47 1.72 13.57
N ILE A 6 -5.49 2.58 12.56
CA ILE A 6 -5.61 4.03 12.75
C ILE A 6 -7.02 4.40 13.21
N GLN A 7 -7.15 5.48 13.98
CA GLN A 7 -8.45 5.94 14.47
C GLN A 7 -9.27 6.64 13.38
N ASN A 8 -8.63 7.50 12.60
CA ASN A 8 -9.28 8.33 11.58
C ASN A 8 -8.59 8.16 10.24
N SER A 9 -9.36 8.21 9.15
CA SER A 9 -8.78 8.20 7.80
C SER A 9 -8.01 9.49 7.53
N PHE A 10 -6.91 9.39 6.79
CA PHE A 10 -6.16 10.56 6.32
C PHE A 10 -5.65 10.34 4.90
N THR A 11 -5.30 11.43 4.24
CA THR A 11 -4.84 11.42 2.85
C THR A 11 -3.49 12.09 2.73
N LEU A 12 -2.58 11.46 1.99
CA LEU A 12 -1.31 12.02 1.56
C LEU A 12 -1.35 12.28 0.05
N SER A 13 -0.65 13.30 -0.41
CA SER A 13 -0.53 13.63 -1.84
C SER A 13 0.89 14.10 -2.13
N GLY A 14 1.43 13.72 -3.29
CA GLY A 14 2.79 14.05 -3.67
C GLY A 14 3.18 13.45 -5.01
N ILE A 15 4.47 13.50 -5.32
CA ILE A 15 5.05 12.98 -6.56
C ILE A 15 5.70 11.63 -6.27
N GLY A 16 5.40 10.60 -7.08
CA GLY A 16 6.05 9.30 -6.98
C GLY A 16 7.52 9.35 -7.39
N LEU A 17 8.43 8.93 -6.49
CA LEU A 17 9.89 9.03 -6.68
C LEU A 17 10.39 8.44 -8.00
N HIS A 18 9.84 7.30 -8.43
CA HIS A 18 10.27 6.59 -9.64
C HIS A 18 9.33 6.72 -10.83
N THR A 19 8.20 7.41 -10.68
CA THR A 19 7.23 7.61 -11.76
C THR A 19 7.16 9.06 -12.21
N GLY A 20 7.50 10.01 -11.34
CA GLY A 20 7.31 11.44 -11.60
C GLY A 20 5.83 11.86 -11.65
N THR A 21 4.91 10.95 -11.34
CA THR A 21 3.47 11.18 -11.43
C THR A 21 2.92 11.70 -10.10
N ILE A 22 1.98 12.63 -10.16
CA ILE A 22 1.18 13.02 -8.99
C ILE A 22 0.40 11.78 -8.53
N SER A 23 0.42 11.54 -7.22
CA SER A 23 -0.25 10.40 -6.59
C SER A 23 -0.92 10.85 -5.30
N LYS A 24 -2.08 10.25 -5.01
CA LYS A 24 -2.87 10.49 -3.82
C LYS A 24 -3.20 9.15 -3.19
N ILE A 25 -2.93 9.00 -1.91
CA ILE A 25 -3.26 7.79 -1.14
C ILE A 25 -4.12 8.17 0.05
N THR A 26 -5.15 7.37 0.32
CA THR A 26 -6.00 7.52 1.50
C THR A 26 -5.85 6.28 2.35
N ILE A 27 -5.37 6.46 3.57
CA ILE A 27 -5.24 5.40 4.55
C ILE A 27 -6.53 5.38 5.36
N LYS A 28 -7.14 4.20 5.49
CA LYS A 28 -8.42 3.99 6.18
C LYS A 28 -8.23 3.02 7.35
N PRO A 29 -9.01 3.17 8.43
CA PRO A 29 -9.10 2.14 9.47
C PRO A 29 -9.47 0.78 8.85
N MET A 30 -8.90 -0.29 9.40
CA MET A 30 -9.21 -1.67 9.04
C MET A 30 -10.12 -2.26 10.13
N PRO A 31 -11.43 -2.44 9.88
CA PRO A 31 -12.36 -2.94 10.88
C PRO A 31 -12.11 -4.41 11.23
N ASP A 32 -11.65 -5.19 10.26
CA ASP A 32 -11.34 -6.61 10.43
C ASP A 32 -9.88 -6.78 10.84
N GLU A 33 -9.67 -7.14 12.10
CA GLU A 33 -8.33 -7.31 12.63
C GLU A 33 -7.56 -8.46 11.94
N HIS A 34 -8.20 -9.40 11.24
CA HIS A 34 -7.55 -10.55 10.58
C HIS A 34 -6.99 -10.26 9.19
N LYS A 35 -7.33 -9.13 8.57
CA LYS A 35 -6.92 -8.83 7.19
C LYS A 35 -5.48 -8.30 7.04
N GLY A 36 -4.94 -7.66 8.08
CA GLY A 36 -3.63 -7.01 8.01
C GLY A 36 -3.66 -5.76 7.10
N ILE A 37 -2.55 -5.47 6.41
CA ILE A 37 -2.43 -4.30 5.52
C ILE A 37 -2.76 -4.72 4.08
N ILE A 38 -3.69 -4.00 3.46
CA ILE A 38 -4.14 -4.21 2.09
C ILE A 38 -4.04 -2.89 1.35
N PHE A 39 -3.32 -2.89 0.23
CA PHE A 39 -3.35 -1.78 -0.71
C PHE A 39 -4.50 -1.98 -1.70
N ILE A 40 -5.10 -0.88 -2.18
CA ILE A 40 -6.21 -0.94 -3.11
C ILE A 40 -5.93 0.00 -4.28
N LYS A 41 -6.05 -0.50 -5.51
CA LYS A 41 -5.94 0.29 -6.74
C LYS A 41 -6.97 -0.20 -7.76
N ASN A 42 -7.80 0.71 -8.27
CA ASN A 42 -8.89 0.39 -9.21
C ASN A 42 -9.75 -0.79 -8.70
N ASP A 43 -10.18 -0.70 -7.43
CA ASP A 43 -10.98 -1.72 -6.72
C ASP A 43 -10.35 -3.12 -6.60
N ILE A 44 -9.06 -3.25 -6.94
CA ILE A 44 -8.30 -4.48 -6.76
C ILE A 44 -7.50 -4.39 -5.46
N GLU A 45 -7.78 -5.31 -4.54
CA GLU A 45 -7.04 -5.50 -3.30
C GLU A 45 -5.70 -6.22 -3.57
N ILE A 46 -4.62 -5.65 -3.06
CA ILE A 46 -3.26 -6.19 -3.10
C ILE A 46 -2.77 -6.29 -1.65
N LYS A 47 -2.80 -7.50 -1.10
CA LYS A 47 -2.31 -7.73 0.28
C LYS A 47 -0.81 -7.45 0.35
N ALA A 48 -0.38 -6.76 1.40
CA ALA A 48 1.04 -6.57 1.71
C ALA A 48 1.67 -7.90 2.19
N ASP A 49 1.94 -8.79 1.24
CA ASP A 49 2.47 -10.13 1.45
C ASP A 49 3.61 -10.36 0.45
N VAL A 50 4.63 -11.13 0.86
CA VAL A 50 5.79 -11.46 0.01
C VAL A 50 5.38 -12.09 -1.32
N LYS A 51 4.26 -12.83 -1.34
CA LYS A 51 3.71 -13.46 -2.55
C LYS A 51 3.26 -12.46 -3.61
N ASN A 52 2.95 -11.23 -3.22
CA ASN A 52 2.50 -10.17 -4.12
C ASN A 52 3.63 -9.21 -4.52
N VAL A 53 4.89 -9.50 -4.16
CA VAL A 53 6.05 -8.70 -4.58
C VAL A 53 6.36 -9.02 -6.04
N LEU A 54 6.21 -8.03 -6.92
CA LEU A 54 6.51 -8.16 -8.35
C LEU A 54 7.98 -7.88 -8.66
N THR A 55 8.56 -6.88 -7.99
CA THR A 55 9.98 -6.54 -8.16
C THR A 55 10.51 -5.78 -6.96
N THR A 56 11.80 -5.95 -6.72
CA THR A 56 12.60 -5.24 -5.71
C THR A 56 13.66 -4.32 -6.34
N LYS A 57 13.64 -4.18 -7.68
CA LYS A 57 14.63 -3.36 -8.39
C LYS A 57 14.37 -1.88 -8.12
N ARG A 58 15.25 -1.26 -7.32
CA ARG A 58 15.22 0.15 -6.88
C ARG A 58 14.06 0.53 -5.94
N SER A 59 13.05 -0.33 -5.78
CA SER A 59 11.92 -0.15 -4.86
C SER A 59 11.19 -1.48 -4.69
N THR A 60 10.42 -1.63 -3.62
CA THR A 60 9.47 -2.74 -3.45
C THR A 60 8.17 -2.39 -4.17
N THR A 61 7.82 -3.20 -5.17
CA THR A 61 6.57 -3.06 -5.91
C THR A 61 5.65 -4.24 -5.61
N LEU A 62 4.46 -3.94 -5.11
CA LEU A 62 3.40 -4.92 -4.92
C LEU A 62 2.47 -4.95 -6.15
N GLY A 63 1.90 -6.11 -6.46
CA GLY A 63 0.89 -6.20 -7.51
C GLY A 63 0.16 -7.54 -7.59
N ILE A 64 -1.03 -7.49 -8.17
CA ILE A 64 -1.93 -8.60 -8.48
C ILE A 64 -2.63 -8.29 -9.81
N LYS A 65 -2.80 -9.29 -10.68
CA LYS A 65 -3.34 -9.12 -12.04
C LYS A 65 -2.55 -8.02 -12.78
N ASP A 66 -3.26 -7.09 -13.42
CA ASP A 66 -2.67 -5.96 -14.15
C ASP A 66 -2.49 -4.71 -13.27
N GLN A 67 -2.66 -4.83 -11.95
CA GLN A 67 -2.47 -3.72 -11.02
C GLN A 67 -1.19 -3.84 -10.22
N SER A 68 -0.46 -2.73 -10.14
CA SER A 68 0.75 -2.60 -9.33
C SER A 68 0.85 -1.25 -8.65
N ILE A 69 1.52 -1.24 -7.50
CA ILE A 69 1.81 -0.08 -6.66
C ILE A 69 3.31 -0.11 -6.36
N LYS A 70 4.00 0.95 -6.76
CA LYS A 70 5.46 1.06 -6.64
C LYS A 70 5.85 1.77 -5.35
N THR A 71 7.04 1.47 -4.83
CA THR A 71 7.65 2.18 -3.71
C THR A 71 6.81 2.09 -2.42
N THR A 72 6.38 0.89 -2.05
CA THR A 72 5.56 0.66 -0.84
C THR A 72 6.38 0.66 0.46
N GLU A 73 7.70 0.49 0.36
CA GLU A 73 8.62 0.22 1.48
C GLU A 73 8.63 1.29 2.57
N HIS A 74 8.63 2.58 2.23
CA HIS A 74 8.68 3.64 3.23
C HIS A 74 7.38 3.73 4.04
N LEU A 75 6.22 3.56 3.38
CA LEU A 75 4.93 3.55 4.06
C LEU A 75 4.80 2.33 4.98
N MET A 76 5.32 1.17 4.55
CA MET A 76 5.30 -0.06 5.35
C MET A 76 6.28 -0.03 6.53
N SER A 77 7.25 0.88 6.53
CA SER A 77 8.25 1.03 7.59
C SER A 77 7.85 2.02 8.68
N ALA A 78 6.89 2.91 8.42
CA ALA A 78 6.42 3.93 9.36
C ALA A 78 5.45 3.35 10.40
#